data_AF-A0A368WRV7-F1
#
_entry.id   AF-A0A368WRV7-F1
#
_cell.length_a   1.000
_cell.length_b   1.000
_cell.length_c   1.000
_cell.angle_alpha   90.00
_cell.angle_beta   90.00
_cell.angle_gamma   90.00
#
_symmetry.space_group_name_H-M   'P 1'
#
loop_
_entity.id
_entity.type
_entity.pdbx_description
1 polymer ?
#
loop_
_entity_poly.entity_id
_entity_poly.type
_entity_poly.pdbx_seq_one_letter_code
_entity_poly.pdbx_strand_id
1 'polypeptide(L)'
;MNSLCELDRKDLITRLKRIEGQVRGLQRMVDEEKYCVDILHQINAVQGGLKKVGIKILDKHVHGCVQRAVKNEEGDEVIDELMEVLAKFTD
;
A
#
# COMPACT_ATOMS: atom_id res chain seq x y z
N MET A 1 -4.70 4.08 17.17
CA MET A 1 -4.88 2.65 17.51
C MET A 1 -4.21 1.80 16.42
N ASN A 2 -3.31 0.87 16.73
CA ASN A 2 -2.56 0.14 15.69
C ASN A 2 -3.34 -1.12 15.23
N SER A 3 -3.78 -1.15 13.97
CA SER A 3 -4.64 -2.22 13.44
C SER A 3 -3.87 -3.41 12.85
N LEU A 4 -2.54 -3.37 12.82
CA LEU A 4 -1.71 -4.39 12.19
C LEU A 4 -1.25 -5.45 13.19
N CYS A 5 -1.68 -6.70 13.00
CA CYS A 5 -1.15 -7.83 13.78
C CYS A 5 0.29 -8.19 13.34
N GLU A 6 1.01 -8.95 14.17
CA GLU A 6 2.41 -9.38 13.92
C GLU A 6 2.60 -10.07 12.56
N LEU A 7 1.68 -10.96 12.17
CA LEU A 7 1.76 -11.68 10.89
C LEU A 7 1.55 -10.74 9.69
N ASP A 8 0.60 -9.79 9.82
CA ASP A 8 0.36 -8.79 8.79
C ASP A 8 1.57 -7.87 8.61
N ARG A 9 2.22 -7.46 9.71
CA ARG A 9 3.45 -6.66 9.65
C ARG A 9 4.56 -7.40 8.90
N LYS A 10 4.79 -8.68 9.19
CA LYS A 10 5.83 -9.48 8.51
C LYS A 10 5.60 -9.62 7.01
N ASP A 11 4.36 -9.88 6.59
CA ASP A 11 4.01 -9.96 5.16
C ASP A 11 4.16 -8.58 4.46
N LEU A 12 3.67 -7.50 5.09
CA LEU A 12 3.81 -6.15 4.54
C LEU A 12 5.28 -5.75 4.37
N ILE A 13 6.12 -6.01 5.38
CA ILE A 13 7.55 -5.74 5.30
C ILE A 13 8.22 -6.56 4.20
N THR A 14 7.85 -7.84 4.03
CA THR A 14 8.38 -8.68 2.94
C THR A 14 8.05 -8.10 1.56
N ARG A 15 6.82 -7.62 1.37
CA ARG A 15 6.40 -6.98 0.12
C ARG A 15 7.13 -5.66 -0.13
N LEU A 16 7.27 -4.84 0.91
CA LEU A 16 8.00 -3.58 0.84
C LEU A 16 9.47 -3.78 0.49
N LYS A 17 10.15 -4.78 1.10
CA LYS A 17 11.53 -5.14 0.74
C LYS A 17 11.68 -5.57 -0.72
N ARG A 18 10.67 -6.26 -1.27
CA ARG A 18 10.67 -6.61 -2.71
C ARG A 18 10.56 -5.37 -3.59
N ILE A 19 9.66 -4.45 -3.23
CA ILE A 19 9.47 -3.17 -3.94
C ILE A 19 10.75 -2.32 -3.87
N GLU A 20 11.40 -2.24 -2.71
CA GLU A 20 12.69 -1.58 -2.52
C GLU A 20 13.77 -2.16 -3.46
N GLY A 21 13.81 -3.49 -3.61
CA GLY A 21 14.69 -4.16 -4.58
C GLY A 21 14.38 -3.78 -6.03
N GLN A 22 13.10 -3.63 -6.39
CA GLN A 22 12.67 -3.19 -7.72
C GLN A 22 13.07 -1.73 -7.98
N VAL A 23 12.93 -0.84 -6.99
CA VAL A 23 13.35 0.58 -7.09
C VAL A 23 14.87 0.69 -7.27
N ARG A 24 15.66 -0.11 -6.54
CA ARG A 24 17.11 -0.22 -6.80
C ARG A 24 17.42 -0.75 -8.20
N GLY A 25 16.60 -1.65 -8.71
CA GLY A 25 16.68 -2.13 -10.10
C GLY A 25 16.46 -1.01 -11.10
N LEU A 26 15.42 -0.18 -10.89
CA LEU A 26 15.14 0.99 -11.72
C LEU A 26 16.30 1.97 -11.76
N GLN A 27 16.93 2.25 -10.61
CA GLN A 27 18.12 3.11 -10.55
C GLN A 27 19.24 2.58 -11.47
N ARG A 28 19.55 1.28 -11.42
CA ARG A 28 20.53 0.66 -12.32
C ARG A 28 20.12 0.71 -13.79
N MET A 29 18.83 0.50 -14.09
CA MET A 29 18.35 0.57 -15.47
C MET A 29 18.53 1.97 -16.07
N VAL A 30 18.33 3.01 -15.27
CA VAL A 30 18.57 4.40 -15.69
C VAL A 30 20.06 4.67 -15.89
N ASP A 31 20.90 4.23 -14.94
CA ASP A 31 22.36 4.39 -15.01
C ASP A 31 22.98 3.65 -16.21
N GLU A 32 22.45 2.47 -16.54
CA GLU A 32 22.86 1.66 -17.69
C GLU A 32 22.16 2.06 -19.01
N GLU A 33 21.46 3.20 -19.05
CA GLU A 33 20.75 3.72 -20.22
C GLU A 33 19.84 2.68 -20.92
N LYS A 34 19.12 1.87 -20.14
CA LYS A 34 18.21 0.85 -20.69
C LYS A 34 17.08 1.47 -21.49
N TYR A 35 16.51 0.65 -22.38
CA TYR A 35 15.39 1.05 -23.22
C TYR A 35 14.22 1.60 -22.39
N CYS A 36 13.73 2.78 -22.79
CA CYS A 36 12.76 3.54 -22.00
C CYS A 36 11.48 2.74 -21.70
N VAL A 37 11.01 1.94 -22.65
CA VAL A 37 9.78 1.13 -22.47
C VAL A 37 9.98 0.07 -21.38
N ASP A 38 11.17 -0.51 -21.24
CA ASP A 38 11.45 -1.49 -20.18
C ASP A 38 11.48 -0.83 -18.80
N ILE A 39 12.04 0.39 -18.70
CA ILE A 39 12.00 1.19 -17.48
C ILE A 39 10.55 1.49 -17.10
N LEU A 40 9.72 1.93 -18.06
CA LEU A 40 8.30 2.19 -17.84
C LEU A 40 7.53 0.94 -17.39
N HIS A 41 7.82 -0.23 -17.96
CA HIS A 41 7.24 -1.49 -17.50
C HIS A 41 7.61 -1.80 -16.04
N GLN A 42 8.87 -1.57 -15.65
CA GLN A 42 9.30 -1.78 -14.26
C GLN A 42 8.68 -0.76 -13.29
N ILE A 43 8.51 0.51 -13.71
CA ILE A 43 7.77 1.52 -12.93
C ILE A 43 6.34 1.04 -12.68
N ASN A 44 5.64 0.58 -13.71
CA ASN A 44 4.28 0.06 -13.58
C ASN A 44 4.23 -1.16 -12.63
N ALA A 45 5.23 -2.04 -12.67
CA ALA A 45 5.33 -3.17 -11.74
C ALA A 45 5.49 -2.72 -10.28
N VAL A 46 6.29 -1.66 -10.03
CA VAL A 46 6.46 -1.05 -8.70
C VAL A 46 5.15 -0.43 -8.22
N GLN A 47 4.48 0.37 -9.06
CA GLN A 47 3.18 0.98 -8.75
C GLN A 47 2.13 -0.08 -8.40
N GLY A 48 2.03 -1.15 -9.20
CA GLY A 48 1.12 -2.26 -8.91
C GLY A 48 1.46 -2.99 -7.59
N GLY A 49 2.75 -3.08 -7.24
CA GLY A 49 3.21 -3.59 -5.96
C GLY A 49 2.75 -2.72 -4.78
N LEU A 50 2.95 -1.41 -4.87
CA LEU A 50 2.53 -0.44 -3.87
C LEU A 50 1.01 -0.41 -3.70
N LYS A 51 0.25 -0.43 -4.80
CA LYS A 51 -1.23 -0.50 -4.76
C LYS A 51 -1.72 -1.70 -3.96
N LYS A 52 -1.12 -2.88 -4.17
CA LYS A 52 -1.46 -4.11 -3.41
C LYS A 52 -1.13 -3.99 -1.92
N VAL A 53 -0.01 -3.35 -1.57
CA VAL A 53 0.35 -3.09 -0.17
C VAL A 53 -0.67 -2.14 0.48
N GLY A 54 -1.02 -1.04 -0.20
CA GLY A 54 -2.00 -0.08 0.28
C GLY A 54 -3.39 -0.70 0.52
N ILE A 55 -3.91 -1.46 -0.45
CA ILE A 55 -5.19 -2.19 -0.30
C ILE A 55 -5.16 -3.14 0.90
N LYS A 56 -4.03 -3.84 1.13
CA LYS A 56 -3.91 -4.77 2.27
C LYS A 56 -3.92 -4.04 3.61
N ILE A 57 -3.30 -2.86 3.70
CA ILE A 57 -3.34 -2.03 4.90
C ILE A 57 -4.77 -1.51 5.13
N LEU A 58 -5.43 -1.06 4.07
CA LEU A 58 -6.79 -0.56 4.09
C LEU A 58 -7.78 -1.63 4.58
N ASP A 59 -7.74 -2.83 4.01
CA ASP A 59 -8.56 -3.98 4.42
C ASP A 59 -8.46 -4.24 5.95
N LYS A 60 -7.25 -4.13 6.50
CA LYS A 60 -7.00 -4.31 7.94
C LYS A 60 -7.45 -3.13 8.79
N HIS A 61 -7.43 -1.92 8.24
CA HIS A 61 -8.00 -0.77 8.91
C HIS A 61 -9.52 -0.89 9.02
N VAL A 62 -10.19 -1.30 7.95
CA VAL A 62 -11.65 -1.52 7.90
C VAL A 62 -12.08 -2.62 8.87
N HIS A 63 -11.50 -3.80 8.79
CA HIS A 63 -11.88 -4.93 9.65
C HIS A 63 -11.42 -4.78 11.12
N GLY A 64 -10.59 -3.79 11.43
CA GLY A 64 -10.06 -3.58 12.78
C GLY A 64 -10.58 -2.31 13.43
N CYS A 65 -10.14 -1.14 12.95
CA CYS A 65 -10.48 0.15 13.54
C CYS A 65 -11.94 0.51 13.28
N VAL A 66 -12.39 0.47 12.02
CA VAL A 66 -13.76 0.85 11.65
C VAL A 66 -14.78 -0.07 12.34
N GLN A 67 -14.57 -1.39 12.30
CA GLN A 67 -15.49 -2.33 12.95
C GLN A 67 -15.61 -2.12 14.48
N ARG A 68 -14.56 -1.64 15.15
CA ARG A 68 -14.61 -1.30 16.58
C ARG A 68 -15.25 0.05 16.84
N ALA A 69 -14.95 1.05 16.02
CA ALA A 69 -15.54 2.39 16.12
C ALA A 69 -17.07 2.34 15.96
N VAL A 70 -17.57 1.58 14.98
CA VAL A 70 -19.01 1.35 14.78
C VAL A 70 -19.67 0.71 16.02
N LYS A 71 -18.97 -0.17 16.75
CA LYS A 71 -19.50 -0.78 17.98
C LYS A 71 -19.52 0.18 19.18
N ASN A 72 -18.74 1.26 19.13
CA ASN A 72 -18.58 2.23 20.21
C ASN A 72 -19.32 3.56 19.94
N GLU A 73 -20.20 3.61 18.93
CA GLU A 73 -20.91 4.82 18.50
C GLU A 73 -19.99 5.96 17.96
N GLU A 74 -18.73 5.63 17.65
CA GLU A 74 -17.73 6.52 17.01
C GLU A 74 -17.60 6.21 15.49
N GLY A 75 -18.61 5.58 14.91
CA GLY A 75 -18.55 5.01 13.56
C GLY A 75 -18.38 6.04 12.44
N ASP A 76 -19.08 7.18 12.55
CA ASP A 76 -19.17 8.16 11.45
C ASP A 76 -17.84 8.86 11.17
N GLU A 77 -17.12 9.34 12.20
CA GLU A 77 -15.82 9.99 12.03
C GLU A 77 -14.78 9.06 11.38
N VAL A 78 -14.79 7.78 11.77
CA VAL A 78 -13.84 6.79 11.26
C VAL A 78 -14.20 6.34 9.83
N ILE A 79 -15.48 6.40 9.46
CA ILE A 79 -15.93 6.15 8.08
C ILE A 79 -15.55 7.34 7.18
N ASP A 80 -15.69 8.57 7.64
CA ASP A 80 -15.29 9.76 6.88
C ASP A 80 -13.78 9.76 6.59
N GLU A 81 -12.95 9.45 7.58
CA GLU A 81 -11.50 9.28 7.40
C GLU A 81 -11.17 8.18 6.37
N LEU A 82 -11.89 7.06 6.41
CA LEU A 82 -11.74 5.98 5.45
C LEU A 82 -12.07 6.43 4.02
N MET A 83 -13.13 7.20 3.84
CA MET A 83 -13.57 7.71 2.54
C MET A 83 -12.55 8.69 1.94
N GLU A 84 -11.95 9.55 2.75
CA GLU A 84 -10.87 10.44 2.30
C GLU A 84 -9.64 9.67 1.80
N VAL A 85 -9.27 8.58 2.48
CA VAL A 85 -8.15 7.72 2.05
C VAL A 85 -8.52 6.99 0.76
N LEU A 86 -9.73 6.46 0.65
CA LEU A 86 -10.19 5.73 -0.53
C LEU A 86 -10.19 6.58 -1.81
N ALA A 87 -10.60 7.85 -1.73
CA ALA A 87 -10.57 8.77 -2.86
C ALA A 87 -9.15 8.87 -3.48
N LYS A 88 -8.11 8.90 -2.63
CA LYS A 88 -6.71 8.95 -3.07
C LYS A 88 -6.19 7.66 -3.72
N PHE A 89 -6.92 6.55 -3.61
CA PHE A 89 -6.57 5.26 -4.24
C PHE A 89 -7.26 5.03 -5.59
N THR A 90 -8.28 5.83 -5.91
CA THR A 90 -9.05 5.75 -7.16
C THR A 90 -8.57 6.71 -8.24
N ASP A 91 -7.77 7.70 -7.87
CA ASP A 91 -7.07 8.64 -8.79
C ASP A 91 -5.73 8.06 -9.28
#